data_AF-A0A2D5AYX3-F1
#
_entry.id   AF-A0A2D5AYX3-F1
#
_cell.length_a   1.000
_cell.length_b   1.000
_cell.length_c   1.000
_cell.angle_alpha   90.00
_cell.angle_beta   90.00
_cell.angle_gamma   90.00
#
_symmetry.space_group_name_H-M   'P 1'
#
loop_
_entity.id
_entity.type
_entity.pdbx_description
1 polymer ?
#
loop_
_entity_poly.entity_id
_entity_poly.type
_entity_poly.pdbx_seq_one_letter_code
_entity_poly.pdbx_strand_id
1 'polypeptide(L)'
;MKLGLFLPLLFVAPLPTSAQEELARKLSLPELSQMDLPRWRAFIRPTEKERGYAGVRWLPDFASGIRRSEAEQKPLLFWAMNGHPLGCT
;
A
#
# COMPACT_ATOMS: atom_id res chain seq x y z
N MET A 1 -39.03 -14.12 -36.21
CA MET A 1 -37.75 -13.51 -36.66
C MET A 1 -36.96 -13.08 -35.43
N LYS A 2 -35.93 -13.85 -35.05
CA LYS A 2 -35.02 -13.50 -33.93
C LYS A 2 -33.87 -12.68 -34.52
N LEU A 3 -33.81 -11.41 -34.14
CA LEU A 3 -32.70 -10.52 -34.48
C LEU A 3 -31.54 -10.86 -33.54
N GLY A 4 -30.56 -11.62 -34.04
CA GLY A 4 -29.35 -11.97 -33.30
C GLY A 4 -28.40 -10.78 -33.25
N LEU A 5 -28.26 -10.17 -32.08
CA LEU A 5 -27.26 -9.13 -31.81
C LEU A 5 -25.88 -9.78 -31.76
N PHE A 6 -25.12 -9.72 -32.86
CA PHE A 6 -23.71 -10.08 -32.88
C PHE A 6 -22.91 -8.95 -32.23
N LEU A 7 -22.53 -9.12 -30.96
CA LEU A 7 -21.53 -8.30 -30.33
C LEU A 7 -20.16 -8.71 -30.91
N PRO A 8 -19.41 -7.82 -31.58
CA PRO A 8 -18.08 -8.19 -32.04
C PRO A 8 -17.21 -8.40 -30.80
N LEU A 9 -16.69 -9.62 -30.64
CA LEU A 9 -15.52 -9.87 -29.82
C LEU A 9 -14.43 -8.93 -30.32
N LEU A 10 -14.18 -7.84 -29.60
CA LEU A 10 -13.01 -7.01 -29.80
C LEU A 10 -11.81 -7.90 -29.49
N PHE A 11 -11.23 -8.46 -30.54
CA PHE A 11 -9.95 -9.13 -30.48
C PHE A 11 -8.94 -8.04 -30.09
N VAL A 12 -8.53 -8.03 -28.82
CA VAL A 12 -7.39 -7.21 -28.40
C VAL A 12 -6.19 -7.82 -29.10
N ALA A 13 -5.81 -7.24 -30.24
CA ALA A 13 -4.59 -7.62 -30.92
C ALA A 13 -3.44 -7.49 -29.94
N PRO A 14 -2.54 -8.49 -29.82
CA PRO A 14 -1.36 -8.33 -28.99
C PRO A 14 -0.60 -7.08 -29.46
N LEU A 15 -0.08 -6.32 -28.50
CA LEU A 15 0.75 -5.15 -28.78
C LEU A 15 1.82 -5.53 -29.81
N PRO A 16 2.14 -4.64 -30.77
CA PRO A 16 3.20 -4.90 -31.73
C PRO A 16 4.50 -5.18 -30.97
N THR A 17 5.35 -6.06 -31.52
CA THR A 17 6.58 -6.52 -30.87
C THR A 17 7.46 -5.37 -30.38
N SER A 18 7.51 -4.26 -31.12
CA SER A 18 8.22 -3.05 -30.72
C SER A 18 7.65 -2.37 -29.46
N ALA A 19 6.33 -2.35 -29.29
CA ALA A 19 5.68 -1.84 -28.08
C ALA A 19 5.84 -2.80 -26.90
N GLN A 20 5.89 -4.11 -27.16
CA GLN A 20 6.22 -5.11 -26.13
C GLN A 20 7.67 -4.98 -25.66
N GLU A 21 8.61 -4.77 -26.58
CA GLU A 21 10.04 -4.54 -26.28
C GLU A 21 10.27 -3.21 -25.55
N GLU A 22 9.60 -2.13 -25.98
CA GLU A 22 9.67 -0.84 -25.29
C GLU A 22 9.07 -0.93 -23.89
N LEU A 23 7.94 -1.62 -23.72
CA LEU A 23 7.34 -1.84 -22.42
C LEU A 23 8.23 -2.70 -21.54
N ALA A 24 8.80 -3.80 -22.06
CA ALA A 24 9.75 -4.63 -21.34
C ALA A 24 10.99 -3.85 -20.91
N ARG A 25 11.47 -2.91 -21.73
CA ARG A 25 12.58 -2.01 -21.40
C ARG A 25 12.19 -0.94 -20.36
N LYS A 26 10.97 -0.42 -20.41
CA LYS A 26 10.46 0.54 -19.39
C LYS A 26 10.17 -0.15 -18.06
N LEU A 27 9.73 -1.41 -18.12
CA LEU A 27 9.43 -2.27 -16.98
C LEU A 27 10.63 -3.12 -16.56
N SER A 28 11.82 -2.94 -17.17
CA SER A 28 13.03 -3.61 -16.70
C SER A 28 13.37 -3.02 -15.34
N LEU A 29 12.80 -3.62 -14.31
CA LEU A 29 13.06 -3.26 -12.93
C LEU A 29 14.49 -3.69 -12.60
N PRO A 30 15.25 -2.88 -11.87
CA PRO A 30 16.56 -3.29 -11.40
C PRO A 30 16.40 -4.58 -10.58
N GLU A 31 17.20 -5.58 -10.89
CA GLU A 31 17.23 -6.84 -10.14
C GLU A 31 17.70 -6.54 -8.71
N LEU A 32 16.93 -6.95 -7.71
CA LEU A 32 17.29 -6.78 -6.31
C LEU A 32 18.42 -7.74 -5.96
N SER A 33 19.67 -7.29 -6.12
CA SER A 33 20.82 -8.08 -5.70
C SER A 33 20.99 -8.05 -4.18
N GLN A 34 21.58 -9.10 -3.61
CA GLN A 34 21.88 -9.13 -2.18
C GLN A 34 22.85 -8.00 -1.75
N MET A 35 23.70 -7.56 -2.68
CA MET A 35 24.66 -6.48 -2.46
C MET A 35 23.98 -5.11 -2.30
N ASP A 36 22.78 -4.93 -2.85
CA ASP A 36 22.00 -3.71 -2.73
C ASP A 36 21.16 -3.63 -1.44
N LEU A 37 20.98 -4.76 -0.73
CA LEU A 37 20.13 -4.80 0.46
C LEU A 37 20.52 -3.80 1.55
N PRO A 38 21.81 -3.57 1.90
CA PRO A 38 22.17 -2.57 2.90
C PRO A 38 21.76 -1.16 2.49
N ARG A 39 21.95 -0.80 1.20
CA ARG A 39 21.58 0.50 0.65
C ARG A 39 20.07 0.70 0.72
N TRP A 40 19.30 -0.28 0.27
CA TRP A 40 17.84 -0.21 0.32
C TRP A 40 17.31 -0.17 1.75
N ARG A 41 17.85 -0.97 2.67
CA ARG A 41 17.49 -0.91 4.09
C ARG A 41 17.75 0.47 4.69
N ALA A 42 18.86 1.11 4.35
CA ALA A 42 19.15 2.46 4.80
C ALA A 42 18.15 3.47 4.22
N PHE A 43 17.78 3.32 2.95
CA PHE A 43 16.84 4.21 2.26
C PHE A 43 15.39 4.11 2.76
N ILE A 44 14.88 2.90 2.99
CA ILE A 44 13.47 2.68 3.39
C ILE A 44 13.21 2.85 4.88
N ARG A 45 14.27 2.90 5.70
CA ARG A 45 14.11 3.07 7.15
C ARG A 45 13.55 4.48 7.40
N PRO A 46 12.50 4.61 8.21
CA PRO A 46 11.99 5.92 8.57
C PRO A 46 13.10 6.72 9.24
N THR A 47 13.16 8.01 8.96
CA THR A 47 13.97 8.98 9.69
C THR A 47 13.46 9.15 11.12
N GLU A 48 14.25 9.78 11.98
CA GLU A 48 13.79 10.09 13.34
C GLU A 48 12.55 10.99 13.33
N LYS A 49 12.50 11.95 12.40
CA LYS A 49 11.35 12.85 12.23
C LYS A 49 10.07 12.07 11.86
N GLU A 50 10.18 11.04 11.03
CA GLU A 50 9.06 10.17 10.64
C GLU A 50 8.65 9.19 11.74
N ARG A 51 9.50 8.97 12.76
CA ARG A 51 9.21 8.10 13.91
C ARG A 51 8.49 8.80 15.07
N GLY A 52 8.04 10.04 14.91
CA GLY A 52 7.35 10.78 15.98
C GLY A 52 6.16 10.04 16.61
N TYR A 53 5.46 9.19 15.83
CA TYR A 53 4.37 8.35 16.32
C TYR A 53 4.81 7.31 17.37
N ALA A 54 6.07 6.86 17.36
CA ALA A 54 6.56 5.85 18.29
C ALA A 54 6.71 6.37 19.72
N GLY A 55 6.85 7.69 19.90
CA GLY A 55 6.93 8.33 21.22
C GLY A 55 5.57 8.62 21.85
N VAL A 56 4.47 8.45 21.13
CA VAL A 56 3.13 8.66 21.67
C VAL A 56 2.77 7.50 22.60
N ARG A 57 2.27 7.82 23.79
CA ARG A 57 1.75 6.83 24.75
C ARG A 57 0.36 6.35 24.31
N TRP A 58 0.32 5.55 23.25
CA TRP A 58 -0.90 4.94 22.74
C TRP A 58 -1.57 4.09 23.81
N LEU A 59 -2.90 4.18 23.88
CA LEU A 59 -3.69 3.26 24.68
C LEU A 59 -3.93 1.98 23.88
N PRO A 60 -3.87 0.80 24.51
CA PRO A 60 -3.96 -0.48 23.80
C PRO A 60 -5.38 -0.80 23.34
N ASP A 61 -6.39 -0.12 23.89
CA ASP A 61 -7.80 -0.34 23.57
C ASP A 61 -8.58 0.98 23.43
N PHE A 62 -9.60 0.93 22.58
CA PHE A 62 -10.41 2.10 22.26
C PHE A 62 -11.26 2.59 23.44
N ALA A 63 -11.78 1.69 24.26
CA ALA A 63 -12.67 2.05 25.37
C ALA A 63 -11.95 2.84 26.47
N SER A 64 -10.70 2.50 26.77
CA SER A 64 -9.82 3.27 27.64
C SER A 64 -9.58 4.68 27.09
N GLY A 65 -9.46 4.80 25.77
CA GLY A 65 -9.38 6.09 25.07
C GLY A 65 -10.59 6.98 25.35
N ILE A 66 -11.80 6.45 25.14
CA ILE A 66 -13.06 7.17 25.40
C ILE A 66 -13.14 7.67 26.84
N ARG A 67 -12.96 6.77 27.82
CA ARG A 67 -13.02 7.13 29.25
C ARG A 67 -12.03 8.24 29.60
N ARG A 68 -10.82 8.17 29.05
CA ARG A 68 -9.77 9.18 29.31
C ARG A 68 -10.08 10.51 28.64
N SER A 69 -10.56 10.51 27.40
CA SER A 69 -10.94 11.75 26.69
C SER A 69 -12.08 12.48 27.41
N GLU A 70 -13.07 11.74 27.91
CA GLU A 70 -14.17 12.30 28.68
C GLU A 70 -13.69 12.87 30.01
N ALA A 71 -12.89 12.10 30.77
CA ALA A 71 -12.36 12.56 32.06
C ALA A 71 -11.46 13.79 31.94
N GLU A 72 -10.65 13.87 30.88
CA GLU A 72 -9.73 14.99 30.64
C GLU A 72 -10.35 16.15 29.84
N GLN A 73 -11.59 16.00 29.34
CA GLN A 73 -12.25 16.96 28.45
C GLN A 73 -11.38 17.32 27.23
N LYS A 74 -10.75 16.31 26.61
CA LYS A 74 -9.87 16.46 25.45
C LYS A 74 -10.39 15.68 24.24
N PRO A 75 -10.10 16.14 23.00
CA PRO A 75 -10.41 15.37 21.81
C PRO A 75 -9.74 13.99 21.81
N LEU A 76 -10.46 12.99 21.30
CA LEU A 76 -9.94 11.64 21.10
C LEU A 76 -9.35 11.50 19.69
N LEU A 77 -8.06 11.20 19.60
CA LEU A 77 -7.45 10.73 18.35
C LEU A 77 -7.53 9.20 18.32
N PHE A 78 -8.31 8.66 17.40
CA PHE A 78 -8.34 7.24 17.12
C PHE A 78 -7.44 6.91 15.94
N TRP A 79 -6.43 6.07 16.17
CA TRP A 79 -5.53 5.57 15.14
C TRP A 79 -5.71 4.07 14.99
N ALA A 80 -6.27 3.65 13.86
CA ALA A 80 -6.33 2.26 13.45
C ALA A 80 -5.54 2.11 12.16
N MET A 81 -4.66 1.11 12.10
CA MET A 81 -4.07 0.73 10.83
C MET A 81 -5.18 0.12 9.96
N ASN A 82 -5.31 0.61 8.73
CA ASN A 82 -6.18 0.02 7.73
C ASN A 82 -5.70 -1.42 7.40
N GLY A 83 -6.33 -2.40 8.04
CA GLY A 83 -6.24 -3.81 7.68
C GLY A 83 -5.32 -4.64 8.56
N HIS A 84 -5.81 -5.85 8.86
CA HIS A 84 -5.13 -7.00 9.45
C HIS A 84 -3.59 -6.95 9.32
N PRO A 85 -2.81 -7.20 10.39
CA PRO A 85 -1.35 -6.99 10.39
C PRO A 85 -0.57 -7.71 9.28
N LEU A 86 -1.16 -8.67 8.55
CA LEU A 86 -0.56 -9.37 7.40
C LEU A 86 -1.58 -9.82 6.33
N GLY A 87 -2.82 -9.32 6.33
CA GLY A 87 -3.84 -9.84 5.40
C GLY A 87 -4.17 -11.34 5.55
N CYS A 88 -3.93 -11.94 6.71
CA CYS A 88 -4.28 -13.33 6.99
C CYS A 88 -5.69 -13.39 7.61
N THR A 89 -6.73 -13.57 6.80
CA THR A 89 -7.97 -14.21 7.28
C THR A 89 -7.82 -15.71 7.22
#